data_AF-A0A158P6W4-F1
#
_entry.id   AF-A0A158P6W4-F1
#
_cell.length_a   1.000
_cell.length_b   1.000
_cell.length_c   1.000
_cell.angle_alpha   90.00
_cell.angle_beta   90.00
_cell.angle_gamma   90.00
#
_symmetry.space_group_name_H-M   'P 1'
#
loop_
_entity.id
_entity.type
_entity.pdbx_description
1 polymer ?
#
loop_
_entity_poly.entity_id
_entity_poly.type
_entity_poly.pdbx_seq_one_letter_code
_entity_poly.pdbx_strand_id
1 'polypeptide(L)'
;MDGIILSQPFLVKYPYGMGSAINVNAKRHIVKSKTSLQEISRQQISGAAHLPLNSEQQLDCALDLMRRLPPQQCEKNLIDLIDIVPSLCDDLLGTVDQPLKVAKDKETGKEYLLCDYSRDGDSYRSPWTNTYDPPIEDAQLPSEKLRKLEIEANAAFESYRDMYFEGGISSVYFWDLDHGFAGVVLIKKVFQY
;
A
#
# COMPACT_ATOMS: atom_id res chain seq x y z
N MET A 1 -19.33 12.45 -4.17
CA MET A 1 -18.47 12.59 -2.98
C MET A 1 -17.96 11.20 -2.67
N ASP A 2 -16.67 10.97 -2.87
CA ASP A 2 -16.10 9.63 -2.79
C ASP A 2 -16.13 9.10 -1.36
N GLY A 3 -16.41 7.80 -1.29
CA GLY A 3 -16.67 7.05 -0.07
C GLY A 3 -15.61 7.15 1.01
N ILE A 4 -15.99 6.71 2.21
CA ILE A 4 -15.01 6.34 3.23
C ILE A 4 -14.17 5.19 2.64
N ILE A 5 -12.89 5.48 2.43
CA ILE A 5 -11.86 4.49 2.09
C ILE A 5 -11.08 4.24 3.38
N LEU A 6 -11.21 3.03 3.93
CA LEU A 6 -10.27 2.55 4.92
C LEU A 6 -9.34 1.56 4.22
N SER A 7 -8.14 2.03 3.86
CA SER A 7 -6.98 1.19 3.58
C SER A 7 -6.03 1.35 4.76
N GLN A 8 -5.88 0.31 5.59
CA GLN A 8 -4.84 0.29 6.61
C GLN A 8 -4.08 -1.02 6.46
N PRO A 9 -2.88 -1.01 5.85
CA PRO A 9 -2.02 -2.18 5.86
C PRO A 9 -1.51 -2.40 7.28
N PHE A 10 -1.60 -3.63 7.76
CA PHE A 10 -1.16 -4.03 9.10
C PHE A 10 -0.16 -5.18 9.01
N LEU A 11 0.82 -5.15 9.91
CA LEU A 11 1.84 -6.18 10.04
C LEU A 11 1.60 -7.00 11.30
N VAL A 12 1.41 -8.30 11.14
CA VAL A 12 1.33 -9.26 12.26
C VAL A 12 2.69 -9.93 12.40
N LYS A 13 3.52 -9.41 13.30
CA LYS A 13 4.71 -10.13 13.75
C LYS A 13 4.31 -11.08 14.87
N TYR A 14 4.76 -12.33 14.81
CA TYR A 14 4.83 -13.20 15.97
C TYR A 14 6.18 -12.99 16.67
N PRO A 15 6.32 -12.09 17.67
CA PRO A 15 7.37 -12.28 18.65
C PRO A 15 6.97 -13.46 19.54
N TYR A 16 7.95 -14.15 20.11
CA TYR A 16 7.72 -15.09 21.20
C TYR A 16 6.92 -14.38 22.33
N GLY A 17 5.60 -14.62 22.39
CA GLY A 17 4.70 -14.06 23.40
C GLY A 17 4.30 -12.60 23.16
N MET A 18 2.99 -12.35 23.07
CA MET A 18 2.30 -11.06 22.85
C MET A 18 2.36 -10.49 21.42
N GLY A 19 1.30 -10.79 20.66
CA GLY A 19 1.04 -10.16 19.37
C GLY A 19 0.72 -8.67 19.52
N SER A 20 1.45 -7.85 18.78
CA SER A 20 1.13 -6.43 18.58
C SER A 20 1.08 -6.16 17.09
N ALA A 21 -0.05 -5.64 16.61
CA ALA A 21 -0.22 -5.18 15.24
C ALA A 21 0.46 -3.80 15.14
N ILE A 22 1.42 -3.69 14.23
CA ILE A 22 2.12 -2.43 13.97
C ILE A 22 1.79 -1.97 12.54
N ASN A 23 1.51 -0.69 12.39
CA ASN A 23 1.38 -0.07 11.08
C ASN A 23 2.72 -0.19 10.33
N VAL A 24 2.69 -0.73 9.11
CA VAL A 24 3.89 -1.00 8.30
C VAL A 24 4.67 0.28 7.98
N ASN A 25 3.99 1.44 7.90
CA ASN A 25 4.61 2.75 7.68
C ASN A 25 5.36 3.28 8.92
N ALA A 26 5.10 2.76 10.12
CA ALA A 26 5.70 3.28 11.35
C ALA A 26 7.15 2.80 11.60
N LYS A 27 7.67 1.85 10.82
CA LYS A 27 9.00 1.24 11.07
C LYS A 27 10.19 1.86 10.35
N ARG A 28 10.00 2.75 9.36
CA ARG A 28 11.13 3.44 8.70
C ARG A 28 11.75 4.55 9.58
N HIS A 29 11.06 5.04 10.62
CA HIS A 29 11.49 6.22 11.38
C HIS A 29 12.49 6.00 12.54
N ILE A 30 12.88 4.77 12.90
CA ILE A 30 13.64 4.52 14.14
C ILE A 30 15.11 4.10 13.92
N VAL A 31 15.53 3.77 12.70
CA VAL A 31 16.90 3.30 12.44
C VAL A 31 17.67 4.32 11.62
N LYS A 32 18.33 5.26 12.32
CA LYS A 32 19.66 5.88 12.01
C LYS A 32 19.89 7.21 12.76
N SER A 33 19.65 7.24 14.08
CA SER A 33 20.32 8.24 14.92
C SER A 33 21.62 7.63 15.46
N LYS A 34 22.70 7.76 14.69
CA LYS A 34 24.13 7.75 15.11
C LYS A 34 25.01 7.47 13.88
N THR A 35 25.26 8.50 13.10
CA THR A 35 26.50 8.60 12.33
C THR A 35 27.02 10.02 12.50
N SER A 36 28.33 10.10 12.69
CA SER A 36 29.06 11.11 13.46
C SER A 36 28.98 12.54 12.90
N LEU A 37 28.76 13.51 13.78
CA LEU A 37 28.82 14.96 13.54
C LEU A 37 30.24 15.50 13.22
N GLN A 38 31.21 14.65 12.87
CA GLN A 38 32.59 15.07 12.64
C GLN A 38 33.06 15.06 11.18
N GLU A 39 32.31 14.49 10.24
CA GLU A 39 32.70 14.50 8.82
C GLU A 39 32.15 15.71 8.02
N ILE A 40 31.25 16.50 8.62
CA ILE A 40 30.60 17.65 7.96
C ILE A 40 31.51 18.90 7.88
N SER A 41 32.60 18.96 8.65
CA SER A 41 33.44 20.17 8.77
C SER A 41 34.56 20.35 7.73
N ARG A 42 34.60 19.57 6.63
CA ARG A 42 35.75 19.64 5.69
C ARG A 42 35.48 19.94 4.23
N GLN A 43 34.23 20.12 3.80
CA GLN A 43 33.94 20.48 2.40
C GLN A 43 32.89 21.57 2.32
N GLN A 44 33.30 22.79 2.66
CA GLN A 44 32.51 23.99 2.39
C GLN A 44 33.43 25.12 1.93
N ILE A 45 34.13 24.95 0.80
CA ILE A 45 34.73 26.09 0.09
C ILE A 45 34.66 25.85 -1.44
N SER A 46 33.94 26.76 -2.11
CA SER A 46 33.87 27.05 -3.56
C SER A 46 32.82 26.34 -4.41
N GLY A 47 31.91 27.16 -4.98
CA GLY A 47 31.01 26.82 -6.09
C GLY A 47 29.63 26.33 -5.66
N ALA A 48 28.59 27.18 -5.75
CA ALA A 48 27.20 26.76 -5.63
C ALA A 48 26.76 25.96 -6.88
N ALA A 49 27.34 24.77 -7.05
CA ALA A 49 26.75 23.72 -7.85
C ALA A 49 25.77 22.98 -6.93
N HIS A 50 24.49 22.96 -7.30
CA HIS A 50 23.44 22.21 -6.64
C HIS A 50 23.92 20.76 -6.45
N LEU A 51 24.26 20.38 -5.21
CA LEU A 51 24.47 18.96 -4.90
C LEU A 51 23.15 18.25 -5.23
N PRO A 52 23.15 17.18 -6.05
CA PRO A 52 21.91 16.47 -6.34
C PRO A 52 21.31 16.00 -5.01
N LEU A 53 20.01 16.23 -4.81
CA LEU A 53 19.28 15.69 -3.67
C LEU A 53 19.53 14.18 -3.64
N ASN A 54 19.84 13.64 -2.45
CA ASN A 54 19.92 12.19 -2.31
C ASN A 54 18.50 11.58 -2.39
N SER A 55 18.39 10.29 -2.70
CA SER A 55 17.09 9.65 -2.99
C SER A 55 16.11 9.71 -1.81
N GLU A 56 16.60 9.73 -0.57
CA GLU A 56 15.77 9.88 0.64
C GLU A 56 15.16 11.27 0.72
N GLN A 57 15.94 12.33 0.48
CA GLN A 57 15.44 13.70 0.42
C GLN A 57 14.47 13.91 -0.73
N GLN A 58 14.69 13.27 -1.89
CA GLN A 58 13.77 13.32 -3.02
C GLN A 58 12.42 12.69 -2.66
N LEU A 59 12.42 11.54 -1.96
CA LEU A 59 11.20 10.89 -1.49
C LEU A 59 10.46 11.78 -0.48
N ASP A 60 11.15 12.35 0.50
CA ASP A 60 10.54 13.25 1.48
C ASP A 60 9.86 14.46 0.81
N CYS A 61 10.53 15.08 -0.18
CA CYS A 61 9.96 16.17 -0.95
C CYS A 61 8.77 15.75 -1.80
N ALA A 62 8.82 14.59 -2.45
CA ALA A 62 7.72 14.06 -3.24
C ALA A 62 6.48 13.77 -2.37
N LEU A 63 6.68 13.20 -1.18
CA LEU A 63 5.62 12.97 -0.21
C LEU A 63 5.05 14.28 0.35
N ASP A 64 5.89 15.30 0.60
CA ASP A 64 5.40 16.63 0.99
C ASP A 64 4.55 17.28 -0.11
N LEU A 65 4.92 17.09 -1.37
CA LEU A 65 4.17 17.59 -2.52
C LEU A 65 2.80 16.91 -2.64
N MET A 66 2.71 15.59 -2.47
CA MET A 66 1.44 14.87 -2.45
C MET A 66 0.51 15.28 -1.31
N ARG A 67 1.05 15.80 -0.18
CA ARG A 67 0.24 16.36 0.91
C ARG A 67 -0.30 17.76 0.62
N ARG A 68 0.27 18.48 -0.35
CA ARG A 68 -0.08 19.88 -0.67
C ARG A 68 -0.91 20.02 -1.94
N LEU A 69 -0.75 19.10 -2.90
CA LEU A 69 -1.49 19.14 -4.15
C LEU A 69 -2.98 18.82 -3.94
N PRO A 70 -3.87 19.28 -4.85
CA PRO A 70 -5.29 18.97 -4.80
C PRO A 70 -5.53 17.44 -4.77
N PRO A 71 -6.19 16.89 -3.73
CA PRO A 71 -6.36 15.45 -3.58
C PRO A 71 -7.25 14.83 -4.67
N GLN A 72 -8.09 15.64 -5.33
CA GLN A 72 -8.93 15.20 -6.46
C GLN A 72 -8.10 14.77 -7.68
N GLN A 73 -6.83 15.19 -7.76
CA GLN A 73 -5.93 14.86 -8.85
C GLN A 73 -4.83 13.88 -8.41
N CYS A 74 -5.00 13.18 -7.28
CA CYS A 74 -3.97 12.31 -6.71
C CYS A 74 -3.37 11.30 -7.70
N GLU A 75 -4.19 10.63 -8.52
CA GLU A 75 -3.70 9.70 -9.54
C GLU A 75 -2.80 10.39 -10.56
N LYS A 76 -3.23 11.54 -11.09
CA LYS A 76 -2.45 12.34 -12.04
C LYS A 76 -1.15 12.84 -11.40
N ASN A 77 -1.25 13.41 -10.20
CA ASN A 77 -0.10 13.95 -9.47
C ASN A 77 0.96 12.88 -9.21
N LEU A 78 0.53 11.65 -8.91
CA LEU A 78 1.43 10.51 -8.70
C LEU A 78 2.13 10.10 -10.00
N ILE A 79 1.39 10.02 -11.11
CA ILE A 79 1.96 9.74 -12.43
C ILE A 79 2.99 10.82 -12.81
N ASP A 80 2.61 12.10 -12.68
CA ASP A 80 3.49 13.22 -12.98
C ASP A 80 4.77 13.18 -12.10
N LEU A 81 4.67 12.78 -10.83
CA LEU A 81 5.84 12.61 -9.95
C LEU A 81 6.74 11.44 -10.37
N ILE A 82 6.15 10.31 -10.78
CA ILE A 82 6.90 9.15 -11.28
C ILE A 82 7.65 9.52 -12.56
N ASP A 83 7.03 10.30 -13.46
CA ASP A 83 7.69 10.79 -14.68
C ASP A 83 8.86 11.73 -14.37
N ILE A 84 8.77 12.55 -13.32
CA ILE A 84 9.85 13.46 -12.89
C ILE A 84 10.99 12.69 -12.22
N VAL A 85 10.69 11.69 -11.38
CA VAL A 85 11.69 10.90 -10.65
C VAL A 85 11.40 9.39 -10.75
N PRO A 86 11.69 8.76 -11.91
CA PRO A 86 11.35 7.35 -12.15
C PRO A 86 12.00 6.37 -11.16
N SER A 87 13.15 6.74 -10.59
CA SER A 87 13.86 5.91 -9.60
C SER A 87 13.10 5.73 -8.28
N LEU A 88 12.08 6.55 -8.01
CA LEU A 88 11.25 6.46 -6.80
C LEU A 88 9.90 5.75 -7.04
N CYS A 89 9.67 5.16 -8.21
CA CYS A 89 8.38 4.56 -8.57
C CYS A 89 7.84 3.61 -7.49
N ASP A 90 8.64 2.63 -7.07
CA ASP A 90 8.22 1.61 -6.09
C ASP A 90 7.98 2.22 -4.70
N ASP A 91 8.83 3.15 -4.25
CA ASP A 91 8.67 3.82 -2.96
C ASP A 91 7.44 4.74 -2.95
N LEU A 92 7.14 5.41 -4.06
CA LEU A 92 5.96 6.27 -4.21
C LEU A 92 4.67 5.44 -4.24
N LEU A 93 4.62 4.37 -5.06
CA LEU A 93 3.47 3.47 -5.13
C LEU A 93 3.21 2.78 -3.79
N GLY A 94 4.26 2.40 -3.05
CA GLY A 94 4.14 1.76 -1.74
C GLY A 94 3.75 2.70 -0.58
N THR A 95 3.92 4.02 -0.74
CA THR A 95 3.69 5.00 0.34
C THR A 95 2.47 5.90 0.10
N VAL A 96 2.11 6.15 -1.16
CA VAL A 96 1.03 7.07 -1.53
C VAL A 96 -0.24 6.28 -1.80
N ASP A 97 -1.24 6.43 -0.92
CA ASP A 97 -2.56 5.84 -1.11
C ASP A 97 -3.25 6.41 -2.36
N GLN A 98 -3.81 5.53 -3.19
CA GLN A 98 -4.63 5.87 -4.34
C GLN A 98 -6.11 5.53 -4.07
N PRO A 99 -7.07 6.24 -4.70
CA PRO A 99 -8.48 5.89 -4.62
C PRO A 99 -8.71 4.45 -5.08
N LEU A 100 -9.36 3.64 -4.24
CA LEU A 100 -9.62 2.25 -4.55
C LEU A 100 -10.51 2.13 -5.79
N LYS A 101 -10.07 1.34 -6.77
CA LYS A 101 -10.87 0.97 -7.94
C LYS A 101 -11.64 -0.31 -7.65
N VAL A 102 -12.74 -0.50 -8.35
CA VAL A 102 -13.59 -1.69 -8.24
C VAL A 102 -13.39 -2.55 -9.48
N ALA A 103 -13.17 -3.84 -9.27
CA ALA A 103 -13.21 -4.85 -10.32
C ALA A 103 -14.26 -5.92 -9.98
N LYS A 104 -14.61 -6.73 -10.98
CA LYS A 104 -15.56 -7.83 -10.82
C LYS A 104 -14.87 -9.14 -11.16
N ASP A 105 -14.95 -10.07 -10.24
CA ASP A 105 -14.48 -11.43 -10.44
C ASP A 105 -15.39 -12.13 -11.46
N LYS A 106 -14.78 -12.63 -12.53
CA LYS A 106 -15.51 -13.23 -13.67
C LYS A 106 -16.13 -14.58 -13.34
N GLU A 107 -15.58 -15.33 -12.39
CA GLU A 107 -16.05 -16.66 -12.01
C GLU A 107 -17.14 -16.58 -10.95
N THR A 108 -16.94 -15.76 -9.92
CA THR A 108 -17.89 -15.65 -8.80
C THR A 108 -18.94 -14.57 -9.02
N GLY A 109 -18.67 -13.61 -9.90
CA GLY A 109 -19.50 -12.43 -10.11
C GLY A 109 -19.44 -11.40 -8.98
N LYS A 110 -18.62 -11.63 -7.95
CA LYS A 110 -18.46 -10.71 -6.82
C LYS A 110 -17.55 -9.54 -7.18
N GLU A 111 -17.85 -8.38 -6.63
CA GLU A 111 -16.97 -7.20 -6.74
C GLU A 111 -15.82 -7.29 -5.73
N TYR A 112 -14.67 -6.73 -6.09
CA TYR A 112 -13.50 -6.62 -5.23
C TYR A 112 -12.74 -5.31 -5.47
N LEU A 113 -11.92 -4.92 -4.50
CA LEU A 113 -11.19 -3.67 -4.49
C LEU A 113 -9.76 -3.87 -4.97
N LEU A 114 -9.36 -3.04 -5.94
CA LEU A 114 -8.02 -3.01 -6.48
C LEU A 114 -7.14 -2.11 -5.63
N CYS A 115 -5.97 -2.61 -5.27
CA CYS A 115 -4.91 -1.86 -4.63
C CYS A 115 -3.54 -2.41 -5.06
N ASP A 116 -2.47 -1.67 -4.71
CA ASP A 116 -1.11 -2.08 -5.03
C ASP A 116 -0.72 -3.42 -4.38
N TYR A 117 -1.22 -3.71 -3.17
CA TYR A 117 -0.98 -4.97 -2.46
C TYR A 117 -1.66 -6.21 -3.12
N SER A 118 -2.56 -5.99 -4.07
CA SER A 118 -3.18 -7.05 -4.87
C SER A 118 -2.66 -7.09 -6.31
N ARG A 119 -1.72 -6.21 -6.66
CA ARG A 119 -1.22 -6.00 -8.01
C ARG A 119 0.06 -6.79 -8.26
N ASP A 120 0.17 -7.37 -9.44
CA ASP A 120 1.41 -7.93 -9.97
C ASP A 120 1.51 -7.57 -11.46
N GLY A 121 2.49 -6.75 -11.82
CA GLY A 121 2.53 -6.08 -13.12
C GLY A 121 1.27 -5.24 -13.36
N ASP A 122 0.50 -5.56 -14.40
CA ASP A 122 -0.79 -4.89 -14.69
C ASP A 122 -2.01 -5.75 -14.34
N SER A 123 -1.79 -6.82 -13.58
CA SER A 123 -2.82 -7.78 -13.20
C SER A 123 -3.17 -7.66 -11.73
N TYR A 124 -4.42 -7.93 -11.39
CA TYR A 124 -4.91 -7.85 -10.01
C TYR A 124 -5.50 -9.17 -9.55
N ARG A 125 -5.15 -9.58 -8.33
CA ARG A 125 -5.64 -10.82 -7.71
C ARG A 125 -7.02 -10.62 -7.10
N SER A 126 -7.97 -11.47 -7.49
CA SER A 126 -9.26 -11.55 -6.80
C SER A 126 -9.12 -12.23 -5.43
N PRO A 127 -9.70 -11.67 -4.35
CA PRO A 127 -9.72 -12.31 -3.04
C PRO A 127 -10.66 -13.53 -3.00
N TRP A 128 -11.53 -13.70 -4.00
CA TRP A 128 -12.52 -14.78 -4.04
C TRP A 128 -11.97 -16.04 -4.71
N THR A 129 -11.48 -15.92 -5.94
CA THR A 129 -10.91 -17.04 -6.72
C THR A 129 -9.43 -17.26 -6.49
N ASN A 130 -8.72 -16.27 -5.93
CA ASN A 130 -7.26 -16.26 -5.86
C ASN A 130 -6.56 -16.21 -7.23
N THR A 131 -7.27 -15.79 -8.28
CA THR A 131 -6.74 -15.69 -9.65
C THR A 131 -6.49 -14.23 -10.03
N TYR A 132 -5.48 -14.01 -10.88
CA TYR A 132 -5.15 -12.70 -11.42
C TYR A 132 -5.93 -12.41 -12.70
N ASP A 133 -6.35 -11.16 -12.87
CA ASP A 133 -6.92 -10.65 -14.12
C ASP A 133 -6.17 -9.39 -14.58
N PRO A 134 -5.54 -9.39 -15.77
CA PRO A 134 -5.37 -10.54 -16.68
C PRO A 134 -4.59 -11.73 -16.06
N PRO A 135 -4.70 -12.95 -16.62
CA PRO A 135 -3.94 -14.10 -16.12
C PRO A 135 -2.44 -13.94 -16.32
N ILE A 136 -1.65 -14.36 -15.33
CA ILE A 136 -0.18 -14.37 -15.36
C ILE A 136 0.35 -15.72 -14.84
N GLU A 137 1.48 -16.19 -15.37
CA GLU A 137 2.02 -17.53 -15.06
C GLU A 137 2.77 -17.57 -13.71
N ASP A 138 3.58 -16.55 -13.41
CA ASP A 138 4.45 -16.50 -12.23
C ASP A 138 3.92 -15.57 -11.13
N ALA A 139 2.60 -15.61 -10.91
CA ALA A 139 1.93 -14.74 -9.96
C ALA A 139 2.36 -14.99 -8.51
N GLN A 140 2.58 -13.91 -7.75
CA GLN A 140 2.77 -14.05 -6.31
C GLN A 140 1.45 -14.43 -5.61
N LEU A 141 1.43 -15.59 -4.95
CA LEU A 141 0.27 -16.08 -4.21
C LEU A 141 0.63 -16.29 -2.73
N PRO A 142 -0.34 -16.07 -1.80
CA PRO A 142 -0.13 -16.40 -0.40
C PRO A 142 0.02 -17.92 -0.22
N SER A 143 0.77 -18.33 0.80
CA SER A 143 0.91 -19.73 1.20
C SER A 143 -0.46 -20.36 1.51
N GLU A 144 -0.59 -21.69 1.36
CA GLU A 144 -1.88 -22.38 1.52
C GLU A 144 -2.54 -22.10 2.89
N LYS A 145 -1.73 -22.05 3.95
CA LYS A 145 -2.20 -21.72 5.30
C LYS A 145 -2.69 -20.28 5.36
N LEU A 146 -1.94 -19.34 4.78
CA LEU A 146 -2.30 -17.93 4.80
C LEU A 146 -3.54 -17.65 3.93
N ARG A 147 -3.71 -18.37 2.82
CA ARG A 147 -4.90 -18.29 1.97
C ARG A 147 -6.17 -18.73 2.72
N LYS A 148 -6.10 -19.79 3.53
CA LYS A 148 -7.24 -20.19 4.38
C LYS A 148 -7.66 -19.06 5.33
N LEU A 149 -6.67 -18.43 5.97
CA LEU A 149 -6.90 -17.28 6.85
C LEU A 149 -7.45 -16.07 6.07
N GLU A 150 -6.98 -15.82 4.85
CA GLU A 150 -7.45 -14.74 3.99
C GLU A 150 -8.94 -14.93 3.62
N ILE A 151 -9.38 -16.16 3.36
CA ILE A 151 -10.79 -16.47 3.08
C ILE A 151 -11.66 -16.20 4.32
N GLU A 152 -11.25 -16.67 5.50
CA GLU A 152 -11.96 -16.42 6.76
C GLU A 152 -12.02 -14.92 7.09
N ALA A 153 -10.91 -14.20 6.87
CA ALA A 153 -10.84 -12.75 7.09
C ALA A 153 -11.77 -12.01 6.12
N ASN A 154 -11.81 -12.37 4.83
CA ASN A 154 -12.73 -11.77 3.88
C ASN A 154 -14.20 -11.94 4.32
N ALA A 155 -14.59 -13.13 4.78
CA ALA A 155 -15.95 -13.37 5.29
C ALA A 155 -16.27 -12.55 6.56
N ALA A 156 -15.31 -12.46 7.48
CA ALA A 156 -15.45 -11.66 8.70
C ALA A 156 -15.60 -10.16 8.38
N PHE A 157 -14.78 -9.64 7.45
CA PHE A 157 -14.84 -8.23 7.07
C PHE A 157 -16.02 -7.89 6.14
N GLU A 158 -16.55 -8.85 5.38
CA GLU A 158 -17.83 -8.70 4.67
C GLU A 158 -18.98 -8.47 5.67
N SER A 159 -18.99 -9.23 6.78
CA SER A 159 -19.95 -9.05 7.87
C SER A 159 -19.76 -7.71 8.60
N TYR A 160 -18.50 -7.32 8.89
CA TYR A 160 -18.18 -6.02 9.49
C TYR A 160 -18.66 -4.87 8.60
N ARG A 161 -18.41 -4.95 7.29
CA ARG A 161 -18.89 -3.98 6.32
C ARG A 161 -20.41 -3.84 6.39
N ASP A 162 -21.14 -4.95 6.39
CA ASP A 162 -22.60 -4.90 6.42
C ASP A 162 -23.13 -4.26 7.71
N MET A 163 -22.51 -4.55 8.86
CA MET A 163 -22.91 -3.99 10.16
C MET A 163 -22.64 -2.49 10.29
N TYR A 164 -21.50 -2.00 9.79
CA TYR A 164 -21.06 -0.62 10.02
C TYR A 164 -21.31 0.31 8.84
N PHE A 165 -21.33 -0.25 7.63
CA PHE A 165 -21.48 0.50 6.39
C PHE A 165 -22.76 0.14 5.65
N GLU A 166 -23.59 -0.80 6.12
CA GLU A 166 -24.88 -1.15 5.49
C GLU A 166 -24.73 -1.42 3.98
N GLY A 167 -23.66 -2.12 3.60
CA GLY A 167 -23.28 -2.42 2.23
C GLY A 167 -21.97 -1.76 1.77
N GLY A 168 -21.77 -1.73 0.45
CA GLY A 168 -20.50 -1.37 -0.18
C GLY A 168 -19.65 -2.60 -0.52
N ILE A 169 -18.36 -2.41 -0.71
CA ILE A 169 -17.43 -3.46 -1.15
C ILE A 169 -16.32 -3.55 -0.11
N SER A 170 -15.90 -4.78 0.20
CA SER A 170 -14.75 -5.06 1.05
C SER A 170 -13.84 -6.09 0.39
N SER A 171 -12.53 -5.99 0.62
CA SER A 171 -11.55 -6.97 0.16
C SER A 171 -10.39 -7.04 1.14
N VAL A 172 -9.91 -8.26 1.39
CA VAL A 172 -8.77 -8.52 2.27
C VAL A 172 -7.72 -9.29 1.49
N TYR A 173 -6.47 -8.82 1.55
CA TYR A 173 -5.32 -9.47 0.94
C TYR A 173 -4.22 -9.68 1.96
N PHE A 174 -3.66 -10.88 2.01
CA PHE A 174 -2.52 -11.27 2.83
C PHE A 174 -1.34 -11.69 1.97
N TRP A 175 -0.14 -11.50 2.52
CA TRP A 175 1.12 -11.96 1.94
C TRP A 175 2.08 -12.44 3.02
N ASP A 176 2.89 -13.43 2.68
CA ASP A 176 3.87 -14.03 3.57
C ASP A 176 5.09 -13.10 3.73
N LEU A 177 5.73 -13.20 4.90
CA LEU A 177 7.01 -12.56 5.20
C LEU A 177 7.94 -13.60 5.83
N ASP A 178 9.25 -13.37 5.81
CA ASP A 178 10.24 -14.27 6.42
C ASP A 178 9.90 -14.62 7.89
N HIS A 179 9.31 -13.66 8.61
CA HIS A 179 8.90 -13.79 10.00
C HIS A 179 7.47 -13.27 10.21
N GLY A 180 6.48 -14.04 9.76
CA GLY A 180 5.06 -13.79 9.97
C GLY A 180 4.32 -13.52 8.67
N PHE A 181 3.32 -12.66 8.71
CA PHE A 181 2.57 -12.24 7.53
C PHE A 181 2.11 -10.79 7.69
N ALA A 182 1.73 -10.17 6.59
CA ALA A 182 1.07 -8.88 6.60
C ALA A 182 -0.20 -8.93 5.76
N GLY A 183 -1.02 -7.90 5.94
CA GLY A 183 -2.30 -7.83 5.29
C GLY A 183 -2.81 -6.42 5.09
N VAL A 184 -3.73 -6.29 4.16
CA VAL A 184 -4.53 -5.07 3.98
C VAL A 184 -6.00 -5.44 4.01
N VAL A 185 -6.78 -4.62 4.72
CA VAL A 185 -8.24 -4.65 4.70
C VAL A 185 -8.70 -3.38 4.01
N LEU A 186 -9.55 -3.55 3.01
CA LEU A 186 -10.08 -2.49 2.18
C LEU A 186 -11.60 -2.45 2.33
N ILE A 187 -12.14 -1.26 2.54
CA ILE A 187 -13.59 -1.00 2.51
C ILE A 187 -13.85 0.23 1.66
N LYS A 188 -14.79 0.13 0.72
CA LYS A 188 -15.26 1.24 -0.12
C LYS A 188 -16.79 1.27 -0.12
N LYS A 189 -17.37 2.41 0.28
CA LYS A 189 -18.81 2.68 0.16
C LYS A 189 -19.07 3.90 -0.72
N VAL A 190 -19.76 3.74 -1.83
CA VAL A 190 -20.20 4.89 -2.65
C VAL A 190 -21.59 5.30 -2.20
N PHE A 191 -21.76 6.58 -1.83
CA PHE A 191 -23.08 7.13 -1.52
C PHE A 191 -23.82 7.46 -2.81
N GLN A 192 -24.97 6.84 -3.03
CA GLN A 192 -25.92 7.26 -4.06
C GLN A 192 -26.84 8.31 -3.41
N TYR A 193 -26.85 9.52 -3.96
CA TYR A 193 -27.76 10.60 -3.58
C TYR A 193 -28.90 10.69 -4.58
#